data_AF-A0A1Y5YYB9-F1
#
_entry.id   AF-A0A1Y5YYB9-F1
#
_cell.length_a   1.000
_cell.length_b   1.000
_cell.length_c   1.000
_cell.angle_alpha   90.00
_cell.angle_beta   90.00
_cell.angle_gamma   90.00
#
_symmetry.space_group_name_H-M   'P 1'
#
loop_
_entity.id
_entity.type
_entity.pdbx_description
1 polymer ?
#
loop_
_entity_poly.entity_id
_entity_poly.type
_entity_poly.pdbx_seq_one_letter_code
_entity_poly.pdbx_strand_id
1 'polypeptide(L)' 'MNVDSQPTNKKTKENQTEVHLVQTYKNYKVYCQDLIVKVDKNGVITTVSGKVVQNLDQ' A
#
# COMPACT_ATOMS: atom_id res chain seq x y z
N MET A 1 35.36 4.55 -21.05
CA MET A 1 33.95 4.98 -20.93
C MET A 1 33.14 3.70 -20.78
N ASN A 2 32.69 3.37 -19.57
CA ASN A 2 31.85 2.18 -19.35
C ASN A 2 30.59 2.61 -18.61
N VAL A 3 29.46 2.24 -19.19
CA VAL A 3 28.12 2.72 -18.89
C VAL A 3 27.51 1.77 -17.87
N ASP A 4 27.67 2.10 -16.58
CA ASP A 4 26.81 1.54 -15.54
C ASP A 4 25.75 2.58 -15.18
N SER A 5 24.85 2.78 -16.15
CA SER A 5 23.62 3.51 -15.96
C SER A 5 22.79 2.79 -14.91
N GLN A 6 22.83 3.31 -13.68
CA GLN A 6 21.89 2.99 -12.60
C GLN A 6 20.47 2.84 -13.17
N PRO A 7 19.75 1.73 -12.95
CA PRO A 7 18.33 1.72 -13.22
C PRO A 7 17.72 2.68 -12.20
N THR A 8 17.34 3.85 -12.70
CA THR A 8 16.66 4.89 -11.94
C THR A 8 15.35 4.29 -11.41
N ASN A 9 15.37 3.86 -10.14
CA ASN A 9 14.22 3.52 -9.30
C ASN A 9 13.27 4.74 -9.08
N LYS A 10 13.34 5.75 -9.95
CA LYS A 10 12.45 6.90 -9.99
C LYS A 10 11.24 6.64 -10.88
N LYS A 11 11.36 5.84 -11.94
CA LYS A 11 10.27 5.61 -12.91
C LYS A 11 9.13 4.75 -12.38
N THR A 12 9.41 3.87 -11.42
CA THR A 12 8.39 2.99 -10.82
C THR A 12 7.54 3.71 -9.78
N LYS A 13 8.11 4.70 -9.05
CA LYS A 13 7.37 5.47 -8.03
C LYS A 13 6.37 6.46 -8.61
N GLU A 14 6.63 7.04 -9.79
CA GLU A 14 5.72 8.02 -10.41
C GLU A 14 4.39 7.42 -10.91
N ASN A 15 4.32 6.11 -11.10
CA ASN A 15 3.12 5.44 -11.65
C ASN A 15 2.37 4.60 -10.62
N GLN A 16 2.65 4.80 -9.33
CA GLN A 16 2.00 4.08 -8.25
C GLN A 16 1.19 5.04 -7.38
N THR A 17 -0.07 4.70 -7.17
CA THR A 17 -0.95 5.38 -6.23
C THR A 17 -0.86 4.67 -4.89
N GLU A 18 -0.61 5.43 -3.83
CA GLU A 18 -0.68 4.95 -2.45
C GLU A 18 -2.04 5.29 -1.85
N VAL A 19 -2.73 4.27 -1.31
CA VAL A 19 -4.07 4.37 -0.73
C VAL A 19 -4.00 3.96 0.74
N HIS A 20 -4.50 4.83 1.62
CA HIS A 20 -4.60 4.58 3.05
C HIS A 20 -6.03 4.14 3.36
N LEU A 21 -6.19 2.93 3.90
CA LEU A 21 -7.48 2.33 4.23
C LEU A 21 -7.70 2.32 5.75
N VAL A 22 -8.94 2.54 6.14
CA VAL A 22 -9.40 2.44 7.53
C VAL A 22 -10.26 1.19 7.66
N GLN A 23 -9.94 0.33 8.62
CA GLN A 23 -10.82 -0.77 8.99
C GLN A 23 -11.94 -0.26 9.89
N THR A 24 -13.16 -0.69 9.58
CA THR A 24 -14.34 -0.51 10.41
C THR A 24 -14.90 -1.85 10.84
N TYR A 25 -15.57 -1.87 11.99
CA TYR A 25 -16.23 -3.05 12.52
C TYR A 25 -17.46 -2.63 13.32
N LYS A 26 -18.63 -3.21 12.99
CA LYS A 26 -19.94 -2.77 13.52
C LYS A 26 -20.13 -1.24 13.42
N ASN A 27 -19.69 -0.64 12.31
CA ASN A 27 -19.66 0.80 12.04
C ASN A 27 -18.74 1.65 12.94
N TYR A 28 -17.95 1.03 13.81
CA TYR A 28 -16.92 1.70 14.60
C TYR A 28 -15.57 1.65 13.88
N LYS A 29 -14.81 2.75 13.96
CA LYS A 29 -13.42 2.78 13.49
C LYS A 29 -12.56 1.94 14.42
N VAL A 30 -11.77 1.04 13.86
CA VAL A 30 -10.73 0.32 14.62
C VAL A 30 -9.47 1.17 14.62
N TYR A 31 -9.01 1.57 15.81
CA TYR A 31 -7.85 2.46 15.98
C TYR A 31 -6.51 1.71 15.89
N CYS A 32 -5.42 2.47 15.73
CA CYS A 32 -4.05 1.97 15.62
C CYS A 32 -3.82 1.03 14.43
N GLN A 33 -4.55 1.26 13.35
CA GLN A 33 -4.43 0.52 12.10
C GLN A 33 -4.03 1.42 10.97
N ASP A 34 -2.95 1.01 10.29
CA ASP A 34 -2.42 1.66 9.11
C ASP A 34 -2.35 0.61 8.01
N LEU A 35 -3.41 0.50 7.19
CA LEU A 35 -3.41 -0.35 6.01
C LEU A 35 -3.10 0.51 4.79
N ILE A 36 -1.97 0.25 4.17
CA ILE A 36 -1.46 0.97 3.00
C ILE A 36 -1.43 0.01 1.82
N VAL A 37 -2.05 0.42 0.73
CA VAL A 37 -2.08 -0.32 -0.54
C VAL A 37 -1.43 0.52 -1.62
N LYS A 38 -0.55 -0.09 -2.40
CA LYS A 38 0.02 0.52 -3.61
C LYS A 38 -0.56 -0.15 -4.83
N VAL A 39 -1.05 0.69 -5.75
CA VAL A 39 -1.71 0.29 -6.99
C VAL A 39 -0.92 0.87 -8.16
N ASP A 40 -0.65 0.06 -9.18
CA ASP A 40 -0.04 0.56 -10.41
C ASP A 40 -1.05 1.30 -11.30
N LYS A 41 -0.55 1.92 -12.37
CA LYS A 41 -1.37 2.64 -13.37
C LYS A 41 -2.48 1.81 -14.03
N ASN A 42 -2.42 0.49 -13.98
CA ASN A 42 -3.42 -0.41 -14.57
C ASN A 42 -4.46 -0.86 -13.53
N GLY A 43 -4.37 -0.38 -12.28
CA GLY A 43 -5.26 -0.80 -11.21
C GLY A 43 -4.80 -2.08 -10.50
N VAL A 44 -3.60 -2.60 -10.80
CA VAL A 44 -3.09 -3.83 -10.16
C VAL A 44 -2.48 -3.48 -8.82
N ILE A 45 -2.89 -4.19 -7.76
CA ILE A 45 -2.29 -4.06 -6.44
C ILE A 45 -0.87 -4.65 -6.49
N THR A 46 0.14 -3.81 -6.27
CA THR A 46 1.55 -4.24 -6.26
C THR A 46 2.09 -4.46 -4.85
N THR A 47 1.46 -3.84 -3.85
CA THR A 47 1.90 -3.95 -2.45
C THR A 47 0.73 -3.78 -1.52
N VAL A 48 0.68 -4.63 -0.49
CA VAL A 48 -0.20 -4.49 0.66
C VAL A 48 0.68 -4.53 1.90
N SER A 49 0.59 -3.51 2.74
CA SER A 49 1.37 -3.42 3.98
C SER A 49 0.52 -2.79 5.07
N GLY A 50 0.63 -3.30 6.30
CA GLY A 50 -0.12 -2.73 7.41
C GLY A 50 -0.55 -3.76 8.44
N LYS A 51 -1.39 -3.31 9.37
CA LYS A 51 -2.04 -4.15 10.38
C LYS A 51 -3.54 -4.17 10.13
N VAL A 52 -4.11 -5.36 10.21
CA VAL A 52 -5.54 -5.64 10.16
C VAL A 52 -5.86 -6.50 11.37
N VAL A 53 -6.78 -6.07 12.23
CA VAL A 53 -7.24 -6.87 13.37
C VAL A 53 -8.20 -7.93 12.83
N GLN A 54 -7.94 -9.18 13.22
CA GLN A 54 -8.78 -10.34 12.90
C GLN A 54 -9.51 -10.80 14.15
N ASN A 55 -10.62 -11.52 13.97
CA ASN A 55 -11.41 -12.09 15.07
C ASN A 55 -11.90 -11.04 16.10
N LEU A 56 -12.44 -9.90 15.66
CA LEU A 56 -12.90 -8.83 16.58
C LEU A 56 -14.06 -9.25 17.51
N ASP A 57 -14.79 -10.31 17.18
CA ASP A 57 -15.85 -10.89 18.03
C ASP A 57 -15.30 -11.85 19.11
N GLN A 58 -14.01 -12.24 19.04
CA GLN A 58 -13.41 -13.30 19.85
C GLN A 58 -12.56 -12.73 20.99
#